data_AF-A0A922MF55-F1
#
_entry.id   AF-A0A922MF55-F1
#
_cell.length_a   1.000
_cell.length_b   1.000
_cell.length_c   1.000
_cell.angle_alpha   90.00
_cell.angle_beta   90.00
_cell.angle_gamma   90.00
#
_symmetry.space_group_name_H-M   'P 1'
#
loop_
_entity.id
_entity.type
_entity.pdbx_description
1 polymer ?
#
loop_
_entity_poly.entity_id
_entity_poly.type
_entity_poly.pdbx_seq_one_letter_code
_entity_poly.pdbx_strand_id
1 'polypeptide(L)'
;MSSQLSARELLELGDEGRTKSVLTRFWPEVLGTFFGVGVGTFINFQTRRPPFSGIQKHIFLTAGLVAAFTYLQKHRDSYFAEKDAILRHYLELHPEEQSRRGLLVLGGLQHAAGMASVTAPALRGSGGPTRANRRRWFYAHHRGFGMLAGFAGQPQPRRCAL
;
A
#
# COMPACT_ATOMS: atom_id res chain seq x y z
N MET A 1 -33.68 -5.03 13.92
CA MET A 1 -34.57 -3.97 13.43
C MET A 1 -33.74 -2.85 12.79
N SER A 2 -33.01 -3.15 11.72
CA SER A 2 -32.20 -2.17 10.94
C SER A 2 -32.79 -1.88 9.54
N SER A 3 -33.82 -2.62 9.13
CA SER A 3 -34.37 -2.61 7.76
C SER A 3 -35.17 -1.36 7.36
N GLN A 4 -35.33 -0.37 8.25
CA GLN A 4 -36.07 0.87 8.00
C GLN A 4 -35.15 2.12 7.93
N LEU A 5 -33.85 1.98 8.20
CA LEU A 5 -32.93 3.11 8.20
C LEU A 5 -32.43 3.43 6.79
N SER A 6 -32.40 4.71 6.46
CA SER A 6 -31.85 5.20 5.20
C SER A 6 -30.32 5.02 5.17
N ALA A 7 -29.73 4.87 3.98
CA ALA A 7 -28.28 4.70 3.82
C ALA A 7 -27.45 5.84 4.47
N ARG A 8 -28.05 7.01 4.68
CA ARG A 8 -27.43 8.14 5.38
C ARG A 8 -27.38 7.96 6.90
N GLU A 9 -28.44 7.42 7.50
CA GLU A 9 -28.45 7.11 8.95
C GLU A 9 -27.45 6.01 9.29
N LEU A 10 -27.25 5.04 8.39
CA LEU A 10 -26.20 4.01 8.53
C LEU A 10 -24.78 4.59 8.46
N LEU A 11 -24.58 5.71 7.76
CA LEU A 11 -23.30 6.39 7.69
C LEU A 11 -23.01 7.16 8.98
N GLU A 12 -23.99 7.90 9.51
CA GLU A 12 -23.84 8.67 10.75
C GLU A 12 -23.59 7.75 11.96
N LEU A 13 -24.33 6.64 12.08
CA LEU A 13 -24.16 5.66 13.16
C LEU A 13 -22.78 4.96 13.11
N GLY A 14 -22.17 4.85 11.93
CA GLY A 14 -20.86 4.23 11.73
C GLY A 14 -19.67 5.14 12.03
N ASP A 15 -19.85 6.46 12.04
CA ASP A 15 -18.77 7.42 12.24
C ASP A 15 -18.47 7.70 13.72
N GLU A 16 -19.48 7.60 14.61
CA GLU A 16 -19.37 7.92 16.05
C GLU A 16 -18.33 7.08 16.83
N GLY A 17 -17.94 5.91 16.33
CA GLY A 17 -16.99 5.00 16.99
C GLY A 17 -15.65 4.79 16.28
N ARG A 18 -15.40 5.43 15.14
CA ARG A 18 -14.28 5.04 14.25
C ARG A 18 -12.96 5.70 14.64
N THR A 19 -12.12 4.96 15.38
CA THR A 19 -10.73 5.38 15.64
C THR A 19 -9.88 5.26 14.36
N LYS A 20 -9.45 6.39 13.79
CA LYS A 20 -8.57 6.37 12.60
C LYS A 20 -7.21 5.80 12.97
N SER A 21 -6.70 4.89 12.13
CA SER A 21 -5.36 4.34 12.33
C SER A 21 -4.30 5.45 12.28
N VAL A 22 -3.21 5.26 13.04
CA VAL A 22 -2.07 6.20 13.07
C VAL A 22 -1.53 6.44 11.66
N LEU A 23 -1.46 5.39 10.84
CA LEU A 23 -0.99 5.49 9.46
C LEU A 23 -1.89 6.38 8.61
N THR A 24 -3.22 6.17 8.67
CA THR A 24 -4.20 6.99 7.93
C THR A 24 -4.16 8.46 8.36
N ARG A 25 -3.86 8.72 9.64
CA ARG A 25 -3.78 10.08 10.18
C ARG A 25 -2.57 10.85 9.65
N PHE A 26 -1.39 10.24 9.62
CA PHE A 26 -0.15 10.91 9.19
C PHE A 26 0.09 10.83 7.68
N TRP A 27 -0.62 9.96 6.96
CA TRP A 27 -0.49 9.80 5.50
C TRP A 27 -0.53 11.11 4.69
N PRO A 28 -1.52 12.00 4.89
CA PRO A 28 -1.56 13.26 4.13
C PRO A 28 -0.38 14.19 4.44
N GLU A 29 0.16 14.15 5.66
CA GLU A 29 1.33 14.96 6.05
C GLU A 29 2.61 14.41 5.40
N VAL A 30 2.81 13.08 5.40
CA VAL A 30 3.97 12.43 4.77
C VAL A 30 3.98 12.69 3.27
N LEU A 31 2.84 12.48 2.59
CA LEU A 31 2.73 12.74 1.15
C LEU A 31 2.86 14.23 0.84
N GLY A 32 2.15 15.09 1.58
CA GLY A 32 2.19 16.54 1.35
C GLY A 32 3.59 17.13 1.55
N THR A 33 4.36 16.62 2.51
CA THR A 33 5.74 17.07 2.74
C THR A 33 6.69 16.58 1.65
N PHE A 34 6.60 15.31 1.29
CA PHE A 34 7.45 14.73 0.23
C PHE A 34 7.19 15.40 -1.13
N PHE A 35 5.92 15.56 -1.51
CA PHE A 35 5.56 16.26 -2.75
C PHE A 35 5.81 17.77 -2.65
N GLY A 36 5.63 18.39 -1.49
CA GLY A 36 5.97 19.80 -1.24
C GLY A 36 7.41 20.15 -1.54
N VAL A 37 8.33 19.44 -0.92
CA VAL A 37 9.78 19.63 -1.13
C VAL A 37 10.19 19.15 -2.52
N GLY A 38 9.61 18.05 -3.00
CA GLY A 38 9.87 17.49 -4.33
C GLY A 38 9.50 18.48 -5.45
N VAL A 39 8.29 19.04 -5.41
CA VAL A 39 7.82 20.02 -6.39
C VAL A 39 8.60 21.32 -6.28
N GLY A 40 8.87 21.82 -5.06
CA GLY A 40 9.70 23.02 -4.88
C GLY A 40 11.11 22.85 -5.44
N THR A 41 11.68 21.65 -5.34
CA THR A 41 13.00 21.31 -5.90
C THR A 41 12.92 21.19 -7.43
N PHE A 42 11.86 20.57 -7.94
CA PHE A 42 11.61 20.40 -9.36
C PHE A 42 11.45 21.73 -10.10
N ILE A 43 10.70 22.68 -9.53
CA ILE A 43 10.54 24.03 -10.09
C ILE A 43 11.91 24.72 -10.21
N ASN A 44 12.78 24.59 -9.21
CA ASN A 44 14.11 25.23 -9.24
C ASN A 44 15.02 24.59 -10.27
N PHE A 45 14.97 23.26 -10.36
CA PHE A 45 15.69 22.50 -11.38
C PHE A 45 15.28 22.93 -12.78
N GLN A 46 13.96 23.09 -13.03
CA GLN A 46 13.43 23.56 -14.31
C GLN A 46 13.87 24.99 -14.63
N THR A 47 13.95 25.86 -13.63
CA THR A 47 14.35 27.27 -13.81
C THR A 47 15.88 27.47 -13.82
N ARG A 48 16.68 26.39 -13.91
CA ARG A 48 18.15 26.40 -13.87
C ARG A 48 18.74 27.13 -12.65
N ARG A 49 18.02 27.10 -11.52
CA ARG A 49 18.45 27.69 -10.24
C ARG A 49 18.86 26.57 -9.28
N PRO A 50 19.76 26.83 -8.31
CA PRO A 50 20.14 25.80 -7.35
C PRO A 50 18.92 25.25 -6.59
N PRO A 51 18.84 23.92 -6.38
CA PRO A 51 17.61 23.21 -5.96
C PRO A 51 17.03 23.73 -4.63
N PHE A 52 17.89 24.10 -3.70
CA PHE A 52 17.50 24.58 -2.36
C PHE A 52 17.40 26.12 -2.25
N SER A 53 17.53 26.86 -3.34
CA SER A 53 17.40 28.32 -3.29
C SER A 53 15.98 28.74 -2.94
N GLY A 54 15.80 29.57 -1.89
CA GLY A 54 14.49 30.12 -1.48
C GLY A 54 13.65 29.16 -0.64
N ILE A 55 13.93 29.09 0.67
CA ILE A 55 13.21 28.20 1.61
C ILE A 55 11.71 28.52 1.70
N GLN A 56 11.34 29.80 1.54
CA GLN A 56 9.97 30.27 1.70
C GLN A 56 9.02 29.60 0.70
N LYS A 57 9.40 29.48 -0.57
CA LYS A 57 8.56 28.80 -1.57
C LYS A 57 8.41 27.31 -1.27
N HIS A 58 9.43 26.63 -0.74
CA HIS A 58 9.31 25.23 -0.32
C HIS A 58 8.34 25.09 0.85
N ILE A 59 8.39 26.03 1.81
CA ILE A 59 7.47 26.06 2.95
C ILE A 59 6.03 26.33 2.48
N PHE A 60 5.80 27.33 1.63
CA PHE A 60 4.47 27.64 1.11
C PHE A 60 3.90 26.49 0.28
N LEU A 61 4.72 25.87 -0.58
CA LEU A 61 4.29 24.80 -1.46
C LEU A 61 4.02 23.51 -0.68
N THR A 62 4.83 23.22 0.34
CA THR A 62 4.59 22.12 1.28
C THR A 62 3.32 22.33 2.10
N ALA A 63 3.16 23.49 2.73
CA ALA A 63 1.95 23.80 3.50
C ALA A 63 0.69 23.73 2.62
N GLY A 64 0.75 24.26 1.40
CA GLY A 64 -0.34 24.18 0.43
C GLY A 64 -0.69 22.75 0.03
N LEU A 65 0.31 21.90 -0.25
CA LEU A 65 0.07 20.51 -0.61
C LEU A 65 -0.44 19.68 0.56
N VAL A 66 0.07 19.86 1.78
CA VAL A 66 -0.47 19.18 2.97
C VAL A 66 -1.94 19.55 3.17
N ALA A 67 -2.29 20.83 3.08
CA ALA A 67 -3.68 21.28 3.16
C ALA A 67 -4.55 20.64 2.04
N ALA A 68 -4.07 20.62 0.80
CA ALA A 68 -4.79 19.99 -0.31
C ALA A 68 -4.99 18.48 -0.10
N PHE A 69 -3.97 17.75 0.35
CA PHE A 69 -4.07 16.32 0.62
C PHE A 69 -4.99 16.00 1.80
N THR A 70 -4.99 16.81 2.86
CA THR A 70 -5.95 16.62 3.96
C THR A 70 -7.39 16.84 3.52
N TYR A 71 -7.64 17.83 2.66
CA TYR A 71 -8.96 18.04 2.07
C TYR A 71 -9.39 16.86 1.18
N LEU A 72 -8.49 16.40 0.30
CA LEU A 72 -8.76 15.27 -0.58
C LEU A 72 -8.99 13.98 0.21
N GLN A 73 -8.24 13.76 1.30
CA GLN A 73 -8.43 12.61 2.17
C GLN A 73 -9.81 12.63 2.84
N LYS A 74 -10.27 13.79 3.33
CA LYS A 74 -11.63 13.92 3.88
C LYS A 74 -12.70 13.57 2.86
N HIS A 75 -12.55 14.06 1.63
CA HIS A 75 -13.51 13.78 0.55
C HIS A 75 -13.51 12.29 0.15
N ARG A 76 -12.32 11.67 0.08
CA ARG A 76 -12.19 10.22 -0.17
C ARG A 76 -12.82 9.41 0.95
N ASP A 77 -12.55 9.75 2.19
CA ASP A 77 -13.09 9.06 3.37
C ASP A 77 -14.63 9.08 3.35
N SER A 78 -15.24 10.25 3.11
CA SER A 78 -16.71 10.37 3.02
C SER A 78 -17.29 9.58 1.85
N TYR A 79 -16.64 9.59 0.69
CA TYR A 79 -17.08 8.85 -0.48
C TYR A 79 -17.07 7.33 -0.24
N PHE A 80 -15.99 6.80 0.33
CA PHE A 80 -15.90 5.38 0.64
C PHE A 80 -16.84 4.96 1.77
N ALA A 81 -17.07 5.82 2.77
CA ALA A 81 -18.05 5.59 3.81
C ALA A 81 -19.47 5.45 3.24
N GLU A 82 -19.87 6.33 2.31
CA GLU A 82 -21.18 6.26 1.64
C GLU A 82 -21.35 4.97 0.84
N LYS A 83 -20.33 4.59 0.06
CA LYS A 83 -20.38 3.34 -0.71
C LYS A 83 -20.47 2.10 0.17
N ASP A 84 -19.75 2.08 1.29
CA ASP A 84 -19.76 0.97 2.24
C ASP A 84 -21.11 0.87 2.98
N ALA A 85 -21.71 2.00 3.35
CA ALA A 85 -23.05 2.05 3.93
C ALA A 85 -24.13 1.54 2.96
N ILE A 86 -24.08 2.00 1.70
CA ILE A 86 -24.97 1.52 0.64
C ILE A 86 -24.81 0.02 0.43
N LEU A 87 -23.57 -0.48 0.36
CA LEU A 87 -23.31 -1.90 0.16
C LEU A 87 -23.87 -2.75 1.30
N ARG A 88 -23.69 -2.33 2.55
CA ARG A 88 -24.29 -3.02 3.71
C ARG A 88 -25.81 -3.03 3.62
N HIS A 89 -26.42 -1.90 3.29
CA HIS A 89 -27.86 -1.80 3.13
C HIS A 89 -28.41 -2.74 2.04
N TYR A 90 -27.72 -2.84 0.89
CA TYR A 90 -28.09 -3.80 -0.17
C TYR A 90 -28.00 -5.26 0.29
N LEU A 91 -27.00 -5.61 1.11
CA LEU A 91 -26.84 -6.97 1.63
C LEU A 91 -27.96 -7.35 2.63
N GLU A 92 -28.46 -6.38 3.41
CA GLU A 92 -29.58 -6.61 4.32
C GLU A 92 -30.90 -6.87 3.58
N LEU A 93 -31.08 -6.27 2.40
CA LEU A 93 -32.27 -6.45 1.56
C LEU A 93 -32.27 -7.77 0.78
N HIS A 94 -31.10 -8.31 0.43
CA HIS A 94 -30.95 -9.50 -0.42
C HIS A 94 -30.13 -10.63 0.24
N PRO A 95 -30.61 -11.21 1.35
CA PRO A 95 -29.91 -12.30 2.03
C PRO A 95 -29.76 -13.57 1.15
N GLU A 96 -30.66 -13.79 0.20
CA GLU A 96 -30.66 -14.95 -0.71
C GLU A 96 -29.47 -14.98 -1.67
N GLU A 97 -29.02 -13.82 -2.15
CA GLU A 97 -27.85 -13.74 -3.03
C GLU A 97 -26.56 -14.07 -2.30
N GLN A 98 -26.46 -13.65 -1.04
CA GLN A 98 -25.28 -13.87 -0.22
C GLN A 98 -25.10 -15.37 0.07
N SER A 99 -26.19 -16.09 0.37
CA SER A 99 -26.18 -17.53 0.59
C SER A 99 -25.82 -18.31 -0.70
N ARG A 100 -26.35 -17.89 -1.86
CA ARG A 100 -26.07 -18.52 -3.15
C ARG A 100 -24.61 -18.36 -3.60
N ARG A 101 -23.99 -17.19 -3.39
CA ARG A 101 -22.56 -16.97 -3.69
C ARG A 101 -21.64 -17.77 -2.77
N GLY A 102 -21.97 -17.88 -1.47
CA GLY A 102 -21.23 -18.73 -0.53
C GLY A 102 -21.24 -20.20 -0.95
N LEU A 103 -22.39 -20.71 -1.39
CA LEU A 103 -22.54 -22.07 -1.92
C LEU A 103 -21.73 -22.32 -3.20
N LEU A 104 -21.68 -21.36 -4.13
CA LEU A 104 -20.86 -21.48 -5.35
C LEU A 104 -19.34 -21.47 -5.04
N VAL A 105 -18.90 -20.62 -4.11
CA VAL A 105 -17.49 -20.57 -3.68
C VAL A 105 -17.09 -21.86 -2.95
N LEU A 106 -17.96 -22.38 -2.07
CA LEU A 106 -17.73 -23.66 -1.38
C LEU A 106 -17.76 -24.86 -2.33
N GLY A 107 -18.69 -24.87 -3.30
CA GLY A 107 -18.76 -25.89 -4.35
C GLY A 107 -17.52 -25.88 -5.26
N GLY A 108 -17.00 -24.69 -5.60
CA GLY A 108 -15.75 -24.53 -6.34
C GLY A 108 -14.52 -25.01 -5.56
N LEU A 109 -14.47 -24.73 -4.25
CA LEU A 109 -13.44 -25.25 -3.36
C LEU A 109 -13.48 -26.77 -3.22
N GLN A 110 -14.66 -27.38 -3.16
CA GLN A 110 -14.82 -28.84 -3.17
C GLN A 110 -14.35 -29.48 -4.49
N HIS A 111 -14.63 -28.84 -5.64
CA HIS A 111 -14.13 -29.32 -6.93
C HIS A 111 -12.60 -29.19 -7.05
N ALA A 112 -12.01 -28.11 -6.53
CA ALA A 112 -10.55 -27.93 -6.51
C ALA A 112 -9.85 -28.91 -5.54
N ALA A 113 -10.43 -29.17 -4.36
CA ALA A 113 -9.93 -30.16 -3.42
C ALA A 113 -10.06 -31.60 -3.98
N GLY A 114 -11.15 -31.89 -4.70
CA GLY A 114 -11.32 -33.15 -5.43
C GLY A 114 -10.23 -33.37 -6.47
N MET A 115 -9.93 -32.35 -7.29
CA MET A 115 -8.84 -32.40 -8.28
C MET A 115 -7.45 -32.55 -7.64
N ALA A 116 -7.19 -31.92 -6.48
CA ALA A 116 -5.93 -32.08 -5.77
C ALA A 116 -5.72 -33.49 -5.19
N SER A 117 -6.81 -34.18 -4.81
CA SER A 117 -6.76 -35.54 -4.26
C SER A 117 -6.50 -36.62 -5.32
N VAL A 118 -6.83 -36.36 -6.59
CA VAL A 118 -6.61 -37.30 -7.71
C VAL A 118 -5.15 -37.28 -8.19
N THR A 119 -4.41 -36.18 -8.00
CA THR A 119 -3.02 -36.02 -8.48
C THR A 119 -1.95 -36.39 -7.45
N ALA A 120 -2.33 -36.90 -6.26
CA ALA A 120 -1.40 -37.17 -5.17
C ALA A 120 -1.21 -38.65 -4.76
N PRO A 121 -0.88 -39.59 -5.68
CA PRO A 121 -0.20 -40.81 -5.29
C PRO A 121 1.14 -40.95 -6.03
N ALA A 122 2.09 -40.02 -5.83
CA ALA A 122 3.42 -40.16 -6.46
C ALA A 122 4.62 -39.61 -5.68
N LEU A 123 4.50 -39.27 -4.39
CA LEU A 123 5.67 -38.86 -3.59
C LEU A 123 5.71 -39.50 -2.20
N ARG A 124 5.44 -40.81 -2.13
CA ARG A 124 5.77 -41.65 -0.96
C ARG A 124 6.99 -42.51 -1.28
N GLY A 125 8.16 -41.87 -1.34
CA GLY A 125 9.43 -42.60 -1.47
C GLY A 125 10.56 -41.73 -1.95
N SER A 126 11.23 -41.02 -1.04
CA SER A 126 12.67 -40.72 -1.12
C SER A 126 13.08 -39.84 0.06
N GLY A 127 13.90 -40.42 0.95
CA GLY A 127 14.96 -39.77 1.72
C GLY A 127 14.69 -38.39 2.34
N GLY A 128 14.30 -38.40 3.62
CA GLY A 128 14.42 -37.20 4.45
C GLY A 128 15.89 -36.78 4.60
N PRO A 129 16.24 -35.48 4.47
CA PRO A 129 17.60 -35.02 4.65
C PRO A 129 18.02 -35.07 6.12
N THR A 130 19.10 -35.81 6.36
CA THR A 130 19.82 -35.91 7.63
C THR A 130 20.21 -34.54 8.18
N ARG A 131 20.19 -34.43 9.52
CA ARG A 131 20.45 -33.23 10.36
C ARG A 131 21.79 -32.49 10.12
N ALA A 132 22.62 -32.90 9.17
CA ALA A 132 23.98 -32.39 8.99
C ALA A 132 24.07 -31.10 8.14
N ASN A 133 23.05 -30.72 7.37
CA ASN A 133 23.17 -29.62 6.40
C ASN A 133 22.45 -28.30 6.79
N ARG A 134 22.03 -28.14 8.06
CA ARG A 134 21.30 -26.94 8.52
C ARG A 134 22.21 -25.72 8.80
N ARG A 135 23.53 -25.88 8.82
CA ARG A 135 24.48 -24.79 9.18
C ARG A 135 25.10 -24.03 8.00
N ARG A 136 24.86 -24.42 6.74
CA ARG A 136 25.41 -23.71 5.56
C ARG A 136 24.51 -22.61 4.98
N TRP A 137 23.21 -22.63 5.28
CA TRP A 137 22.27 -21.65 4.70
C TRP A 137 22.24 -20.30 5.42
N PHE A 138 22.72 -20.21 6.66
CA PHE A 138 22.63 -18.97 7.45
C PHE A 138 23.75 -17.95 7.18
N TYR A 139 24.81 -18.30 6.45
CA TYR A 139 25.94 -17.38 6.18
C TYR A 139 26.03 -16.85 4.74
N ALA A 140 25.19 -17.32 3.82
CA ALA A 140 25.21 -16.90 2.42
C ALA A 140 24.29 -15.70 2.10
N HIS A 141 23.43 -15.27 3.03
CA HIS A 141 22.41 -14.25 2.74
C HIS A 141 22.74 -12.83 3.26
N HIS A 142 23.93 -12.61 3.84
CA HIS A 142 24.31 -11.32 4.45
C HIS A 142 25.44 -10.55 3.72
N ARG A 143 25.81 -10.92 2.49
CA ARG A 143 26.77 -10.17 1.65
C ARG A 143 26.29 -9.91 0.21
N GLY A 144 25.00 -9.64 0.03
CA GLY A 144 24.41 -9.43 -1.30
C GLY A 144 23.53 -8.19 -1.45
N PHE A 145 23.50 -7.27 -0.48
CA PHE A 145 22.65 -6.07 -0.53
C PHE A 145 23.47 -4.82 -0.18
N GLY A 146 24.38 -4.48 -1.09
CA GLY A 146 25.26 -3.32 -0.97
C GLY A 146 25.87 -2.97 -2.32
N MET A 147 25.05 -2.93 -3.38
CA MET A 147 25.52 -2.51 -4.70
C MET A 147 24.37 -1.95 -5.53
N LEU A 148 23.86 -0.78 -5.13
CA LEU A 148 23.11 0.15 -5.99
C LEU A 148 23.20 1.57 -5.37
N ALA A 149 24.44 2.05 -5.24
CA ALA A 149 24.75 3.45 -5.01
C ALA A 149 26.07 3.74 -5.75
N GLY A 150 26.02 4.60 -6.77
CA GLY A 150 27.25 5.01 -7.47
C GLY A 150 27.10 5.32 -8.96
N PHE A 151 26.07 6.05 -9.37
CA PHE A 151 26.15 6.84 -10.60
C PHE A 151 26.83 8.17 -10.22
N ALA A 152 28.16 8.18 -10.22
CA ALA A 152 28.97 9.39 -10.10
C ALA A 152 30.16 9.24 -11.05
N GLY A 153 30.21 10.16 -12.02
CA GLY A 153 31.21 10.19 -13.08
C GLY A 153 32.63 10.21 -12.55
N GLN A 154 33.50 9.51 -13.26
CA GLN A 154 34.94 9.49 -13.01
C GLN A 154 35.55 10.89 -13.11
N PRO A 155 36.41 11.30 -12.17
CA PRO A 155 37.35 12.38 -12.37
C PRO A 155 38.55 11.91 -13.21
N GLN A 156 38.79 12.58 -14.33
CA GLN A 156 39.99 12.46 -15.16
C GLN A 156 41.26 12.84 -14.34
N PRO A 157 42.30 11.99 -14.31
CA PRO A 157 43.58 12.37 -13.70
C PRO A 157 44.37 13.31 -14.62
N ARG A 158 44.70 14.48 -14.06
CA ARG A 158 45.67 15.44 -14.60
C ARG A 158 47.01 14.74 -14.86
N ARG A 159 47.48 14.77 -16.11
CA ARG A 159 48.91 14.64 -16.42
C ARG A 159 49.54 16.03 -16.36
N CYS A 160 50.41 16.23 -15.39
CA CYS A 160 51.49 17.21 -15.45
C CYS A 160 52.77 16.44 -15.80
N ALA A 161 53.44 16.79 -16.89
CA ALA A 161 54.91 16.78 -17.02
C ALA A 161 55.32 17.20 -18.44
N LEU A 162 56.12 18.28 -18.47
CA LEU A 162 57.13 18.71 -19.45
C LEU A 162 56.78 18.77 -20.93
#